data_AF-A0A1I5B4W3-F1
#
_entry.id   AF-A0A1I5B4W3-F1
#
_cell.length_a   1.000
_cell.length_b   1.000
_cell.length_c   1.000
_cell.angle_alpha   90.00
_cell.angle_beta   90.00
_cell.angle_gamma   90.00
#
_symmetry.space_group_name_H-M   'P 1'
#
loop_
_entity.id
_entity.type
_entity.pdbx_description
1 polymer ?
#
loop_
_entity_poly.entity_id
_entity_poly.type
_entity_poly.pdbx_seq_one_letter_code
_entity_poly.pdbx_strand_id
1 'polypeptide(L)'
;MREWIFVAIVACALAGCNTTGDVASSMYPDAVQAGSAVKSDTAILLVANGGSETINYLQFVHSGFPAINARGISLAPDGFVAIPVAVGTTGLELQNYTTASRPGTYLPNGASMGFVPVHTPKMDILSPGLYYVATVFPGLSRNFETRPTAVQLAKLRKERPELAGLKPVNFGWSN
;
A
#
# COMPACT_ATOMS: atom_id res chain seq x y z
N MET A 1 -15.40 -65.75 23.19
CA MET A 1 -14.19 -64.92 23.03
C MET A 1 -13.69 -65.15 21.61
N ARG A 2 -13.61 -64.21 20.68
CA ARG A 2 -13.34 -62.77 20.73
C ARG A 2 -13.74 -62.20 19.36
N GLU A 3 -14.46 -61.09 19.36
CA GLU A 3 -15.09 -60.48 18.18
C GLU A 3 -14.09 -59.72 17.30
N TRP A 4 -14.40 -59.66 16.00
CA TRP A 4 -13.86 -58.73 15.02
C TRP A 4 -14.89 -57.61 14.81
N ILE A 5 -14.46 -56.34 14.77
CA ILE A 5 -15.10 -55.25 13.99
C ILE A 5 -14.06 -54.12 13.80
N PHE A 6 -14.12 -53.53 12.62
CA PHE A 6 -13.21 -52.56 11.99
C PHE A 6 -13.33 -51.11 12.52
N VAL A 7 -12.19 -50.40 12.45
CA VAL A 7 -11.97 -49.00 12.01
C VAL A 7 -12.57 -47.84 12.82
N ALA A 8 -11.68 -46.95 13.30
CA ALA A 8 -11.76 -45.51 13.04
C ALA A 8 -10.39 -44.84 13.24
N ILE A 9 -9.87 -44.28 12.15
CA ILE A 9 -8.72 -43.37 12.10
C ILE A 9 -9.16 -42.04 12.72
N VAL A 10 -8.38 -41.51 13.67
CA VAL A 10 -8.44 -40.08 14.02
C VAL A 10 -7.04 -39.50 13.88
N ALA A 11 -6.79 -39.00 12.68
CA ALA A 11 -5.79 -38.00 12.40
C ALA A 11 -6.24 -36.67 13.04
N CYS A 12 -5.63 -36.29 14.16
CA CYS A 12 -5.63 -34.89 14.58
C CYS A 12 -4.37 -34.26 14.02
N ALA A 13 -4.57 -33.61 12.87
CA ALA A 13 -3.65 -32.70 12.24
C ALA A 13 -3.16 -31.66 13.26
N LEU A 14 -1.86 -31.72 13.59
CA LEU A 14 -1.07 -30.57 14.00
C LEU A 14 -0.89 -29.69 12.76
N ALA A 15 -1.97 -29.06 12.31
CA ALA A 15 -1.97 -28.09 11.23
C ALA A 15 -2.28 -26.72 11.83
N GLY A 16 -1.23 -25.91 11.92
CA GLY A 16 -1.32 -24.48 11.68
C GLY A 16 -2.01 -23.64 12.75
N CYS A 17 -1.31 -23.40 13.86
CA CYS A 17 -1.21 -22.02 14.36
C CYS A 17 -0.34 -21.20 13.37
N ASN A 18 -0.79 -21.10 12.12
CA ASN A 18 -0.40 -19.97 11.28
C ASN A 18 -1.48 -18.93 11.55
N THR A 19 -1.13 -17.96 12.38
CA THR A 19 -1.73 -16.63 12.34
C THR A 19 -1.93 -16.28 10.87
N THR A 20 -3.17 -16.33 10.41
CA THR A 20 -3.57 -15.75 9.14
C THR A 20 -3.20 -14.28 9.25
N GLY A 21 -2.05 -13.93 8.66
CA GLY A 21 -1.69 -12.57 8.29
C GLY A 21 -2.67 -12.14 7.20
N ASP A 22 -3.93 -11.99 7.58
CA ASP A 22 -4.90 -11.26 6.80
C ASP A 22 -4.46 -9.82 6.89
N VAL A 23 -3.79 -9.38 5.82
CA VAL A 23 -3.73 -7.97 5.47
C VAL A 23 -5.16 -7.61 5.02
N ALA A 24 -6.10 -7.65 5.96
CA ALA A 24 -7.43 -7.12 5.77
C ALA A 24 -7.24 -5.66 5.37
N SER A 25 -7.82 -5.26 4.24
CA SER A 25 -7.79 -3.88 3.79
C SER A 25 -8.40 -3.00 4.87
N SER A 26 -7.53 -2.42 5.69
CA SER A 26 -7.89 -1.55 6.79
C SER A 26 -8.07 -0.14 6.25
N MET A 27 -8.92 0.65 6.92
CA MET A 27 -8.98 2.11 6.72
C MET A 27 -7.67 2.79 7.19
N TYR A 28 -6.85 2.05 7.92
CA TYR A 28 -5.52 2.42 8.39
C TYR A 28 -4.55 1.28 8.06
N PRO A 29 -4.19 1.11 6.79
CA PRO A 29 -3.29 0.04 6.40
C PRO A 29 -1.87 0.36 6.86
N ASP A 30 -1.21 -0.65 7.43
CA ASP A 30 0.23 -0.59 7.65
C ASP A 30 0.96 -0.72 6.31
N ALA A 31 1.99 0.10 6.12
CA ALA A 31 2.85 -0.04 4.96
C ALA A 31 3.58 -1.39 5.00
N VAL A 32 3.67 -2.03 3.82
CA VAL A 32 4.44 -3.28 3.68
C VAL A 32 5.90 -3.00 4.05
N GLN A 33 6.40 -3.72 5.05
CA GLN A 33 7.79 -3.62 5.49
C GLN A 33 8.72 -4.34 4.50
N ALA A 34 9.94 -3.83 4.33
CA ALA A 34 10.93 -4.48 3.47
C ALA A 34 11.21 -5.91 3.95
N GLY A 35 11.29 -6.86 3.00
CA GLY A 35 11.51 -8.28 3.31
C GLY A 35 10.31 -9.02 3.90
N SER A 36 9.16 -8.37 4.07
CA SER A 36 7.93 -9.07 4.49
C SER A 36 7.36 -9.91 3.37
N ALA A 37 6.70 -11.01 3.73
CA ALA A 37 5.92 -11.79 2.77
C ALA A 37 4.70 -10.98 2.30
N VAL A 38 4.52 -10.88 0.98
CA VAL A 38 3.32 -10.27 0.37
C VAL A 38 2.54 -11.36 -0.34
N LYS A 39 1.27 -11.55 0.04
CA LYS A 39 0.40 -12.52 -0.62
C LYS A 39 0.15 -12.11 -2.08
N SER A 40 0.08 -13.09 -2.97
CA SER A 40 -0.09 -12.88 -4.42
C SER A 40 -1.47 -12.37 -4.82
N ASP A 41 -2.46 -12.49 -3.94
CA ASP A 41 -3.84 -12.02 -4.09
C ASP A 41 -4.06 -10.59 -3.57
N THR A 42 -3.02 -9.93 -3.07
CA THR A 42 -3.09 -8.55 -2.58
C THR A 42 -2.91 -7.54 -3.72
N ALA A 43 -3.67 -6.43 -3.67
CA ALA A 43 -3.37 -5.23 -4.45
C ALA A 43 -2.51 -4.27 -3.62
N ILE A 44 -1.37 -3.84 -4.18
CA ILE A 44 -0.42 -2.95 -3.53
C ILE A 44 -0.35 -1.63 -4.29
N LEU A 45 -0.62 -0.53 -3.60
CA LEU A 45 -0.38 0.82 -4.09
C LEU A 45 1.06 1.23 -3.81
N LEU A 46 1.74 1.75 -4.82
CA LEU A 46 3.04 2.37 -4.70
C LEU A 46 2.93 3.88 -4.78
N VAL A 47 3.51 4.54 -3.78
CA VAL A 47 3.76 5.98 -3.81
C VAL A 47 5.26 6.19 -3.61
N ALA A 48 5.87 6.95 -4.52
CA ALA A 48 7.26 7.36 -4.42
C ALA A 48 7.35 8.80 -3.89
N ASN A 49 8.48 9.13 -3.28
CA ASN A 49 8.81 10.50 -2.89
C ASN A 49 9.97 11.00 -3.73
N GLY A 50 9.72 11.95 -4.63
CA GLY A 50 10.76 12.59 -5.44
C GLY A 50 11.15 13.99 -4.96
N GLY A 51 10.58 14.44 -3.83
CA GLY A 51 10.86 15.75 -3.25
C GLY A 51 11.98 15.71 -2.22
N SER A 52 12.16 16.82 -1.49
CA SER A 52 13.21 17.00 -0.49
C SER A 52 12.75 16.77 0.96
N GLU A 53 11.44 16.71 1.19
CA GLU A 53 10.87 16.49 2.53
C GLU A 53 10.38 15.05 2.71
N THR A 54 10.52 14.51 3.92
CA THR A 54 9.94 13.22 4.29
C THR A 54 8.42 13.31 4.36
N ILE A 55 7.73 12.34 3.75
CA ILE A 55 6.28 12.17 3.86
C ILE A 55 5.98 11.24 5.03
N ASN A 56 5.12 11.66 5.96
CA ASN A 56 4.76 10.88 7.15
C ASN A 56 3.31 10.37 7.16
N TYR A 57 2.55 10.73 6.14
CA TYR A 57 1.14 10.35 6.01
C TYR A 57 0.69 10.40 4.56
N LEU A 58 -0.18 9.47 4.17
CA LEU A 58 -0.91 9.51 2.90
C LEU A 58 -2.38 9.21 3.14
N GLN A 59 -3.27 9.96 2.49
CA GLN A 59 -4.72 9.71 2.50
C GLN A 59 -5.24 9.51 1.09
N PHE A 60 -5.90 8.38 0.90
CA PHE A 60 -6.60 8.02 -0.31
C PHE A 60 -8.11 8.09 -0.09
N VAL A 61 -8.80 8.74 -1.00
CA VAL A 61 -10.27 8.69 -1.10
C VAL A 61 -10.66 7.71 -2.17
N HIS A 62 -11.84 7.12 -2.04
CA HIS A 62 -12.42 6.23 -3.04
C HIS A 62 -13.94 6.38 -3.02
N SER A 63 -14.64 5.66 -3.88
CA SER A 63 -16.12 5.70 -3.97
C SER A 63 -16.84 5.20 -2.71
N GLY A 64 -16.15 4.37 -1.93
CA GLY A 64 -16.61 3.87 -0.64
C GLY A 64 -16.15 4.78 0.49
N PHE A 65 -16.92 4.83 1.57
CA PHE A 65 -16.50 5.47 2.81
C PHE A 65 -16.13 4.42 3.85
N PRO A 66 -15.15 4.71 4.73
CA PRO A 66 -14.36 5.96 4.84
C PRO A 66 -13.02 5.90 4.06
N ALA A 67 -12.30 7.02 4.03
CA ALA A 67 -11.00 7.14 3.38
C ALA A 67 -9.94 6.16 3.96
N ILE A 68 -8.99 5.78 3.12
CA ILE A 68 -7.84 4.93 3.48
C ILE A 68 -6.68 5.84 3.89
N ASN A 69 -6.17 5.68 5.09
CA ASN A 69 -5.15 6.56 5.68
C ASN A 69 -3.91 5.76 6.08
N ALA A 70 -2.86 5.82 5.27
CA ALA A 70 -1.58 5.23 5.62
C ALA A 70 -0.86 6.15 6.62
N ARG A 71 -0.85 5.71 7.89
CA ARG A 71 -0.28 6.44 9.04
C ARG A 71 1.03 5.80 9.47
N GLY A 72 1.82 6.53 10.25
CA GLY A 72 3.07 6.01 10.83
C GLY A 72 4.15 5.68 9.80
N ILE A 73 4.00 6.18 8.57
CA ILE A 73 5.01 6.02 7.53
C ILE A 73 6.12 7.06 7.76
N SER A 74 7.34 6.74 7.31
CA SER A 74 8.45 7.69 7.24
C SER A 74 9.12 7.55 5.88
N LEU A 75 8.44 8.08 4.86
CA LEU A 75 8.85 7.98 3.47
C LEU A 75 9.89 9.07 3.16
N ALA A 76 11.16 8.68 3.26
CA ALA A 76 12.30 9.53 2.96
C ALA A 76 12.31 10.02 1.50
N PRO A 77 13.04 11.12 1.20
CA PRO A 77 13.37 11.51 -0.17
C PRO A 77 13.91 10.34 -0.99
N ASP A 78 13.50 10.26 -2.25
CA ASP A 78 13.81 9.17 -3.19
C ASP A 78 13.33 7.77 -2.74
N GLY A 79 12.45 7.70 -1.73
CA GLY A 79 11.93 6.43 -1.21
C GLY A 79 10.64 5.95 -1.90
N PHE A 80 10.23 4.73 -1.55
CA PHE A 80 8.92 4.16 -1.88
C PHE A 80 8.19 3.71 -0.62
N VAL A 81 6.87 3.88 -0.64
CA VAL A 81 5.96 3.22 0.30
C VAL A 81 4.98 2.36 -0.47
N ALA A 82 4.67 1.20 0.11
CA ALA A 82 3.80 0.19 -0.46
C ALA A 82 2.62 -0.02 0.48
N ILE A 83 1.41 0.31 0.02
CA ILE A 83 0.20 0.32 0.82
C ILE A 83 -0.75 -0.76 0.30
N PRO A 84 -1.11 -1.77 1.11
CA PRO A 84 -2.08 -2.77 0.71
C PRO A 84 -3.49 -2.18 0.69
N VAL A 85 -4.27 -2.55 -0.32
CA VAL A 85 -5.69 -2.18 -0.46
C VAL A 85 -6.53 -3.34 -0.98
N ALA A 86 -7.83 -3.29 -0.73
CA ALA A 86 -8.77 -4.27 -1.24
C ALA A 86 -8.90 -4.21 -2.76
N VAL A 87 -8.86 -5.37 -3.39
CA VAL A 87 -9.39 -5.55 -4.75
C VAL A 87 -10.90 -5.25 -4.73
N GLY A 88 -11.36 -4.51 -5.74
CA GLY A 88 -12.71 -3.96 -5.85
C GLY A 88 -12.83 -2.51 -5.40
N THR A 89 -11.77 -1.89 -4.87
CA THR A 89 -11.77 -0.46 -4.55
C THR A 89 -11.88 0.38 -5.83
N THR A 90 -12.93 1.19 -5.97
CA THR A 90 -13.17 2.01 -7.18
C THR A 90 -13.03 3.50 -6.92
N GLY A 91 -12.63 4.25 -7.94
CA GLY A 91 -12.45 5.71 -7.87
C GLY A 91 -11.37 6.15 -6.88
N LEU A 92 -10.36 5.31 -6.64
CA LEU A 92 -9.27 5.58 -5.71
C LEU A 92 -8.42 6.76 -6.20
N GLU A 93 -8.15 7.70 -5.30
CA GLU A 93 -7.37 8.90 -5.53
C GLU A 93 -6.50 9.19 -4.30
N LEU A 94 -5.21 9.45 -4.49
CA LEU A 94 -4.38 10.04 -3.44
C LEU A 94 -4.78 11.51 -3.29
N GLN A 95 -5.49 11.79 -2.21
CA GLN A 95 -6.07 13.11 -1.96
C GLN A 95 -5.05 14.03 -1.29
N ASN A 96 -4.41 13.56 -0.22
CA ASN A 96 -3.57 14.38 0.64
C ASN A 96 -2.33 13.62 1.13
N TYR A 97 -1.28 14.36 1.46
CA TYR A 97 -0.16 13.88 2.28
C TYR A 97 0.18 14.89 3.39
N THR A 98 1.00 14.48 4.34
CA THR A 98 1.67 15.42 5.27
C THR A 98 3.18 15.20 5.19
N THR A 99 3.95 16.22 5.55
CA THR A 99 5.41 16.10 5.70
C THR A 99 5.80 16.05 7.16
N ALA A 100 6.94 15.44 7.47
CA ALA A 100 7.40 15.26 8.85
C ALA A 100 7.54 16.59 9.63
N SER A 101 7.71 17.71 8.94
CA SER A 101 7.75 19.07 9.51
C SER A 101 6.36 19.69 9.76
N ARG A 102 5.28 19.05 9.29
CA ARG A 102 3.90 19.55 9.39
C ARG A 102 3.02 18.55 10.15
N PRO A 103 2.46 18.91 11.32
CA PRO A 103 1.51 18.05 12.00
C PRO A 103 0.20 17.99 11.22
N GLY A 104 -0.23 16.78 10.85
CA GLY A 104 -1.56 16.54 10.29
C GLY A 104 -2.61 16.55 11.38
N THR A 105 -3.49 17.55 11.41
CA THR A 105 -4.63 17.59 12.33
C THR A 105 -5.84 18.29 11.70
N TYR A 106 -7.03 17.95 12.17
CA TYR A 106 -8.25 18.67 11.82
C TYR A 106 -8.47 19.77 12.85
N LEU A 107 -8.59 21.00 12.38
CA LEU A 107 -8.91 22.17 13.21
C LEU A 107 -10.38 22.14 13.66
N PRO A 108 -10.73 22.81 14.77
CA PRO A 108 -12.11 22.85 15.28
C PRO A 108 -13.16 23.36 14.29
N ASN A 109 -12.76 24.14 13.29
CA ASN A 109 -13.61 24.63 12.20
C ASN A 109 -13.74 23.64 11.02
N GLY A 110 -13.24 22.40 11.17
CA GLY A 110 -13.23 21.38 10.13
C GLY A 110 -12.12 21.53 9.09
N ALA A 111 -11.29 22.59 9.17
CA ALA A 111 -10.18 22.76 8.23
C ALA A 111 -9.04 21.79 8.52
N SER A 112 -8.43 21.24 7.48
CA SER A 112 -7.26 20.38 7.59
C SER A 112 -5.99 21.22 7.70
N MET A 113 -5.25 21.09 8.80
CA MET A 113 -3.95 21.72 8.99
C MET A 113 -2.84 20.71 8.74
N GLY A 114 -1.80 21.12 8.01
CA GLY A 114 -0.63 20.30 7.69
C GLY A 114 -0.82 19.31 6.54
N PHE A 115 -2.06 19.09 6.11
CA PHE A 115 -2.40 18.32 4.90
C PHE A 115 -2.12 19.14 3.65
N VAL A 116 -1.36 18.55 2.74
CA VAL A 116 -1.06 19.12 1.42
C VAL A 116 -1.86 18.34 0.37
N PRO A 117 -2.73 19.01 -0.40
CA PRO A 117 -3.55 18.35 -1.41
C PRO A 117 -2.71 17.94 -2.63
N VAL A 118 -3.03 16.77 -3.20
CA VAL A 118 -2.37 16.21 -4.40
C VAL A 118 -3.38 15.99 -5.52
N HIS A 119 -4.51 15.33 -5.21
CA HIS A 119 -5.58 15.00 -6.15
C HIS A 119 -5.09 14.26 -7.41
N THR A 120 -4.56 13.05 -7.22
CA THR A 120 -4.16 12.22 -8.37
C THR A 120 -5.37 11.81 -9.22
N PRO A 121 -5.18 11.46 -10.51
CA PRO A 121 -6.22 10.83 -11.30
C PRO A 121 -6.81 9.59 -10.60
N LYS A 122 -8.12 9.43 -10.73
CA LYS A 122 -8.84 8.29 -10.14
C LYS A 122 -8.50 6.99 -10.85
N MET A 123 -8.45 5.90 -10.10
CA MET A 123 -8.18 4.55 -10.61
C MET A 123 -9.01 3.50 -9.90
N ASP A 124 -9.33 2.42 -10.61
CA ASP A 124 -10.03 1.26 -10.06
C ASP A 124 -9.05 0.11 -9.81
N ILE A 125 -9.15 -0.51 -8.63
CA ILE A 125 -8.34 -1.64 -8.19
C ILE A 125 -9.08 -2.93 -8.53
N LEU A 126 -9.06 -3.31 -9.80
CA LEU A 126 -9.88 -4.43 -10.29
C LEU A 126 -9.23 -5.82 -10.13
N SER A 127 -7.95 -5.89 -9.79
CA SER A 127 -7.21 -7.15 -9.68
C SER A 127 -6.08 -7.08 -8.66
N PRO A 128 -5.58 -8.23 -8.15
CA PRO A 128 -4.31 -8.26 -7.44
C PRO A 128 -3.14 -7.74 -8.29
N GLY A 129 -2.11 -7.23 -7.64
CA GLY A 129 -0.91 -6.75 -8.31
C GLY A 129 -0.40 -5.40 -7.79
N LEU A 130 0.51 -4.81 -8.54
CA LEU A 130 1.25 -3.62 -8.18
C LEU A 130 0.74 -2.42 -8.98
N TYR A 131 0.25 -1.42 -8.28
CA TYR A 131 -0.34 -0.22 -8.84
C TYR A 131 0.53 0.98 -8.49
N TYR A 132 1.01 1.70 -9.49
CA TYR A 132 1.74 2.93 -9.26
C TYR A 132 0.79 4.11 -9.22
N VAL A 133 0.68 4.77 -8.06
CA VAL A 133 -0.24 5.88 -7.88
C VAL A 133 0.44 7.19 -8.30
N ALA A 134 1.57 7.50 -7.68
CA ALA A 134 2.33 8.71 -7.99
C ALA A 134 3.76 8.69 -7.42
N THR A 135 4.66 9.47 -8.04
CA THR A 135 5.74 10.16 -7.33
C THR A 135 5.17 11.49 -6.83
N VAL A 136 5.18 11.72 -5.52
CA VAL A 136 4.86 13.01 -4.92
C VAL A 136 6.15 13.82 -4.78
N PHE A 137 6.08 15.14 -4.98
CA PHE A 137 7.25 16.03 -4.90
C PHE A 137 7.12 17.12 -3.82
N PRO A 138 7.14 16.74 -2.53
CA PRO A 138 7.10 17.72 -1.45
C PRO A 138 8.22 18.75 -1.55
N GLY A 139 7.88 20.02 -1.32
CA GLY A 139 8.84 21.13 -1.34
C GLY A 139 9.18 21.64 -2.74
N LEU A 140 8.55 21.11 -3.80
CA LEU A 140 8.75 21.56 -5.19
C LEU A 140 7.47 22.17 -5.78
N SER A 141 7.62 22.92 -6.88
CA SER A 141 6.49 23.55 -7.59
C SER A 141 5.63 22.56 -8.38
N ARG A 142 6.19 21.40 -8.75
CA ARG A 142 5.46 20.27 -9.31
C ARG A 142 4.82 19.47 -8.17
N ASN A 143 3.56 19.07 -8.30
CA ASN A 143 2.87 18.32 -7.24
C ASN A 143 3.17 16.82 -7.29
N PHE A 144 2.97 16.19 -8.45
CA PHE A 144 3.16 14.74 -8.61
C PHE A 144 3.38 14.31 -10.08
N GLU A 145 3.85 13.08 -10.27
CA GLU A 145 3.91 12.37 -11.55
C GLU A 145 3.31 10.97 -11.42
N THR A 146 2.48 10.53 -12.36
CA THR A 146 1.80 9.21 -12.30
C THR A 146 2.56 8.10 -13.01
N ARG A 147 3.73 8.40 -13.58
CA ARG A 147 4.57 7.41 -14.27
C ARG A 147 5.89 7.25 -13.51
N PRO A 148 6.26 6.03 -13.10
CA PRO A 148 7.56 5.81 -12.50
C PRO A 148 8.66 5.96 -13.54
N THR A 149 9.81 6.50 -13.14
CA THR A 149 11.01 6.52 -13.98
C THR A 149 11.70 5.15 -13.98
N ALA A 150 12.53 4.88 -15.00
CA ALA A 150 13.31 3.65 -15.06
C ALA A 150 14.26 3.49 -13.85
N VAL A 151 14.85 4.60 -13.37
CA VAL A 151 15.72 4.62 -12.19
C VAL A 151 14.95 4.22 -10.93
N GLN A 152 13.74 4.78 -10.77
CA GLN A 152 12.83 4.44 -9.68
C GLN A 152 12.46 2.95 -9.69
N LEU A 153 12.12 2.40 -10.86
CA LEU A 153 11.79 0.97 -10.99
C LEU A 153 12.98 0.07 -10.71
N ALA A 154 14.18 0.43 -11.17
CA ALA A 154 15.41 -0.31 -10.88
C ALA A 154 15.71 -0.32 -9.38
N LYS A 155 15.55 0.84 -8.71
CA LYS A 155 15.71 0.97 -7.27
C LYS A 155 14.68 0.12 -6.51
N LEU A 156 13.40 0.21 -6.88
CA LEU A 156 12.33 -0.58 -6.29
C LEU A 156 12.64 -2.09 -6.37
N ARG A 157 13.09 -2.59 -7.53
CA ARG A 157 13.45 -4.00 -7.68
C ARG A 157 14.60 -4.42 -6.78
N LYS A 158 15.60 -3.55 -6.62
CA LYS A 158 16.78 -3.82 -5.79
C LYS A 158 16.45 -3.80 -4.30
N GLU A 159 15.66 -2.83 -3.87
CA GLU A 159 15.41 -2.57 -2.44
C GLU A 159 14.18 -3.30 -1.89
N ARG A 160 13.22 -3.63 -2.77
CA ARG A 160 11.94 -4.25 -2.42
C ARG A 160 11.66 -5.47 -3.32
N PRO A 161 12.53 -6.51 -3.31
CA PRO A 161 12.36 -7.68 -4.17
C PRO A 161 11.03 -8.41 -3.94
N GLU A 162 10.46 -8.33 -2.74
CA GLU A 162 9.14 -8.88 -2.41
C GLU A 162 8.00 -8.23 -3.21
N LEU A 163 8.15 -6.95 -3.59
CA LEU A 163 7.18 -6.24 -4.43
C LEU A 163 7.46 -6.47 -5.91
N ALA A 164 8.72 -6.66 -6.28
CA ALA A 164 9.13 -6.93 -7.66
C ALA A 164 8.56 -8.24 -8.22
N GLY A 165 8.24 -9.19 -7.33
CA GLY A 165 7.54 -10.44 -7.69
C GLY A 165 6.07 -10.26 -8.08
N LEU A 166 5.47 -9.10 -7.80
CA LEU A 166 4.08 -8.81 -8.15
C LEU A 166 3.96 -8.32 -9.60
N LYS A 167 2.83 -8.64 -10.24
CA LYS A 167 2.50 -8.16 -11.58
C LYS A 167 2.22 -6.65 -11.55
N PRO A 168 2.91 -5.82 -12.36
CA PRO A 168 2.57 -4.41 -12.48
C PRO A 168 1.28 -4.27 -13.30
N VAL A 169 0.37 -3.39 -12.87
CA VAL A 169 -0.98 -3.28 -13.44
C VAL A 169 -1.13 -2.07 -14.35
N ASN A 170 -0.73 -0.89 -13.89
CA ASN A 170 -0.86 0.38 -14.63
C ASN A 170 0.49 0.97 -15.07
N PHE A 171 1.56 0.19 -14.98
CA PHE A 171 2.89 0.53 -15.47
C PHE A 171 3.60 -0.71 -16.01
N GLY A 172 4.71 -0.49 -16.71
CA GLY A 172 5.57 -1.57 -17.22
C GLY A 172 6.87 -1.63 -16.43
N TRP A 173 7.31 -2.85 -16.18
CA TRP A 173 8.69 -3.14 -15.84
C TRP A 173 9.58 -2.71 -17.01
N SER A 174 10.33 -1.62 -16.89
CA SER A 174 11.32 -1.25 -17.91
C SER A 174 12.38 -2.35 -18.03
N ASN A 175 12.69 -2.71 -19.27
CA ASN A 175 13.76 -3.64 -19.64
C ASN A 175 15.13 -2.99 -19.46
#